data_AF-A0A1M5NJQ0-F1
#
_entry.id   AF-A0A1M5NJQ0-F1
#
_cell.length_a   1.000
_cell.length_b   1.000
_cell.length_c   1.000
_cell.angle_alpha   90.00
_cell.angle_beta   90.00
_cell.angle_gamma   90.00
#
_symmetry.space_group_name_H-M   'P 1'
#
loop_
_entity.id
_entity.type
_entity.pdbx_description
1 polymer ?
#
loop_
_entity_poly.entity_id
_entity_poly.type
_entity_poly.pdbx_seq_one_letter_code
_entity_poly.pdbx_strand_id
1 'polypeptide(L)' 'MTNKELKEAMMSEESIIFDGAEYKCISAIIYRKSGNKIKIRAELMDKNAHSVIIVNPDKVERKHIQT' A
#
# COMPACT_ATOMS: atom_id res chain seq x y z
N MET A 1 4.16 0.24 6.84
CA MET A 1 2.94 0.92 7.34
C MET A 1 2.09 0.01 8.21
N THR A 2 1.53 0.57 9.29
CA THR A 2 0.50 -0.05 10.14
C THR A 2 -0.88 -0.06 9.45
N ASN A 3 -1.86 -0.80 9.98
CA ASN A 3 -3.23 -0.81 9.43
C ASN A 3 -3.88 0.59 9.46
N LYS A 4 -3.62 1.38 10.51
CA LYS A 4 -4.13 2.75 10.60
C LYS A 4 -3.54 3.63 9.50
N GLU A 5 -2.21 3.58 9.34
CA GLU A 5 -1.51 4.35 8.30
C GLU A 5 -1.93 3.93 6.89
N LEU A 6 -2.13 2.63 6.63
CA LEU A 6 -2.64 2.15 5.35
C LEU A 6 -4.02 2.73 5.04
N LYS A 7 -4.93 2.74 6.03
CA LYS A 7 -6.27 3.30 5.85
C LYS A 7 -6.21 4.80 5.56
N GLU A 8 -5.39 5.53 6.31
CA GLU A 8 -5.21 6.97 6.08
C GLU A 8 -4.65 7.27 4.69
N ALA A 9 -3.59 6.57 4.28
CA ALA A 9 -2.97 6.74 2.96
C ALA A 9 -3.91 6.32 1.81
N MET A 10 -4.67 5.24 1.99
CA MET A 10 -5.68 4.79 1.01
C MET A 10 -6.81 5.83 0.86
N MET A 11 -7.38 6.31 1.96
CA MET A 11 -8.49 7.28 1.92
C MET A 11 -8.08 8.67 1.45
N SER A 12 -6.80 9.03 1.59
CA SER A 12 -6.24 10.28 1.07
C SER A 12 -5.67 10.16 -0.34
N GLU A 13 -5.76 8.97 -0.95
CA GLU A 13 -5.17 8.66 -2.26
C GLU A 13 -3.69 9.06 -2.37
N GLU A 14 -2.95 8.95 -1.25
CA GLU A 14 -1.55 9.35 -1.17
C GLU A 14 -0.67 8.45 -2.04
N SER A 15 0.23 9.04 -2.82
CA SER A 15 1.26 8.29 -3.52
C SER A 15 2.28 7.69 -2.55
N ILE A 16 2.64 6.44 -2.80
CA ILE A 16 3.50 5.64 -1.91
C ILE A 16 4.75 5.18 -2.66
N ILE A 17 5.78 4.80 -1.91
CA ILE A 17 6.98 4.15 -2.43
C ILE A 17 6.97 2.68 -2.01
N PHE A 18 7.30 1.81 -2.95
CA PHE A 18 7.57 0.39 -2.70
C PHE A 18 8.72 -0.07 -3.60
N ASP A 19 9.75 -0.66 -2.99
CA ASP A 19 10.92 -1.18 -3.71
C ASP A 19 11.59 -0.13 -4.63
N GLY A 20 11.66 1.11 -4.15
CA GLY A 20 12.24 2.25 -4.90
C GLY A 20 11.34 2.81 -6.01
N ALA A 21 10.20 2.18 -6.31
CA ALA A 21 9.23 2.67 -7.29
C ALA A 21 8.08 3.42 -6.60
N GLU A 22 7.64 4.51 -7.23
CA GLU A 22 6.46 5.25 -6.79
C GLU A 22 5.20 4.66 -7.45
N TYR A 23 4.19 4.42 -6.62
CA TYR A 23 2.86 3.96 -7.01
C TYR A 23 1.84 5.06 -6.78
N LYS A 24 0.76 5.04 -7.57
CA LYS A 24 -0.29 6.06 -7.54
C LYS A 24 -0.90 6.19 -6.16
N CYS A 25 -1.32 5.05 -5.59
CA CYS A 25 -1.92 4.96 -4.26
C CYS A 25 -1.99 3.50 -3.79
N ILE A 26 -2.39 3.31 -2.53
CA ILE A 26 -2.94 2.04 -2.06
C ILE A 26 -4.39 1.96 -2.54
N SER A 27 -4.76 0.95 -3.33
CA SER A 27 -6.13 0.77 -3.85
C SER A 27 -6.99 -0.14 -2.97
N ALA A 28 -6.36 -1.03 -2.18
CA ALA A 28 -7.06 -1.92 -1.26
C ALA A 28 -6.21 -2.39 -0.07
N ILE A 29 -6.90 -2.73 1.03
CA ILE A 29 -6.32 -3.46 2.17
C ILE A 29 -6.93 -4.86 2.19
N ILE A 30 -6.08 -5.87 1.98
CA ILE A 30 -6.50 -7.27 1.85
C ILE A 30 -6.20 -8.02 3.14
N TYR A 31 -7.23 -8.59 3.75
CA TYR A 31 -7.10 -9.51 4.88
C TYR A 31 -7.03 -10.94 4.36
N ARG A 32 -5.83 -11.53 4.34
CA ARG A 32 -5.58 -12.85 3.77
C ARG A 32 -5.36 -13.89 4.86
N LYS A 33 -6.13 -14.99 4.81
CA LYS A 33 -5.91 -16.15 5.68
C LYS A 33 -4.52 -16.76 5.38
N SER A 34 -3.75 -17.03 6.43
CA SER A 34 -2.43 -17.65 6.41
C SER A 34 -2.36 -18.66 7.55
N GLY A 35 -2.70 -19.91 7.28
CA GLY A 35 -2.94 -20.92 8.31
C GLY A 35 -4.11 -20.52 9.20
N ASN A 36 -3.90 -20.51 10.52
CA ASN A 36 -4.89 -20.09 11.52
C ASN A 36 -4.83 -18.59 11.87
N LYS A 37 -4.09 -17.79 11.07
CA LYS A 37 -3.94 -16.34 11.28
C LYS A 37 -4.44 -15.57 10.06
N ILE A 38 -4.77 -14.29 10.26
CA ILE A 38 -5.02 -13.34 9.18
C ILE A 38 -3.78 -12.44 9.06
N LYS A 39 -3.28 -12.28 7.84
CA LYS A 39 -2.22 -11.31 7.51
C LYS A 39 -2.81 -10.19 6.67
N ILE A 40 -2.35 -8.98 6.92
CA ILE A 40 -2.71 -7.82 6.11
C ILE A 40 -1.76 -7.74 4.91
N ARG A 41 -2.32 -7.37 3.75
CA ARG A 41 -1.60 -7.02 2.53
C ARG A 41 -2.13 -5.69 2.01
N ALA A 42 -1.25 -4.93 1.38
CA ALA A 42 -1.64 -3.72 0.65
C ALA A 42 -1.67 -4.05 -0.85
N GLU A 43 -2.70 -3.60 -1.54
CA GLU A 43 -2.75 -3.56 -2.99
C GLU A 43 -2.32 -2.16 -3.44
N LEU A 44 -1.33 -2.09 -4.33
CA LEU A 44 -0.75 -0.85 -4.84
C LEU A 44 -1.13 -0.69 -6.31
N MET A 45 -1.70 0.45 -6.68
CA MET A 45 -2.00 0.80 -8.06
C MET A 45 -0.80 1.48 -8.71
N ASP A 46 -0.39 1.03 -9.89
CA ASP A 46 0.66 1.70 -10.64
C ASP A 46 0.26 3.13 -11.06
N LYS A 47 1.25 3.94 -11.45
CA LYS A 47 1.02 5.34 -11.84
C LYS A 47 0.01 5.50 -12.99
N ASN A 48 -0.06 4.52 -13.87
CA ASN A 48 -0.87 4.56 -15.08
C ASN A 48 -2.27 3.94 -14.89
N ALA A 49 -2.60 3.46 -13.69
CA ALA A 49 -3.83 2.75 -13.37
C ALA A 49 -4.12 1.53 -14.26
N HIS A 50 -3.07 0.81 -14.68
CA HIS A 50 -3.14 -0.38 -15.52
C HIS A 50 -2.90 -1.67 -14.77
N SER A 51 -2.14 -1.62 -13.68
CA SER A 51 -1.75 -2.80 -12.93
C SER A 51 -1.75 -2.57 -11.43
N VAL A 52 -2.01 -3.66 -10.71
CA VAL A 52 -1.90 -3.70 -9.25
C VAL A 52 -0.90 -4.76 -8.80
N ILE A 53 -0.25 -4.50 -7.68
CA ILE A 53 0.57 -5.50 -6.98
C ILE A 53 0.12 -5.65 -5.53
N ILE A 54 0.30 -6.85 -4.98
CA ILE A 54 -0.04 -7.16 -3.59
C ILE A 54 1.25 -7.33 -2.79
N VAL A 55 1.46 -6.48 -1.78
CA VAL A 55 2.73 -6.40 -1.05
C VAL A 55 2.56 -6.57 0.46
N ASN A 56 3.68 -6.82 1.14
CA ASN A 56 3.71 -6.73 2.60
C ASN A 56 3.69 -5.25 3.03
N PRO A 57 2.74 -4.80 3.87
CA PRO A 57 2.63 -3.40 4.28
C PRO A 57 3.89 -2.83 4.93
N ASP A 58 4.69 -3.66 5.58
CA ASP A 58 5.93 -3.24 6.27
C ASP A 58 7.00 -2.70 5.32
N LYS A 59 6.87 -2.99 4.01
CA LYS A 59 7.78 -2.53 2.95
C LYS A 59 7.24 -1.31 2.17
N VAL A 60 6.07 -0.82 2.55
CA VAL A 60 5.46 0.36 1.93
C VAL A 60 5.88 1.59 2.74
N GLU A 61 6.31 2.61 2.02
CA GLU A 61 6.78 3.88 2.56
C GLU A 61 5.93 5.03 2.01
N ARG A 62 5.70 6.07 2.83
CA ARG A 62 5.06 7.30 2.35
C ARG A 62 6.03 8.09 1.48
N LYS A 63 5.51 8.79 0.48
CA LYS A 63 6.33 9.71 -0.29
C LYS A 63 6.65 10.92 0.60
N HIS A 64 7.91 11.07 1.00
CA HIS A 64 8.34 12.29 1.67
C HIS A 64 8.25 13.47 0.70
N ILE A 65 7.30 14.38 0.93
CA ILE A 65 7.27 15.66 0.24
C ILE A 65 8.27 16.55 1.00
N GLN A 66 9.41 16.88 0.37
CA GLN A 66 10.21 18.01 0.83
C GLN A 66 9.41 19.28 0.50
N THR A 67 8.88 19.91 1.53
CA THR A 67 8.35 21.28 1.50
C THR A 67 9.47 22.30 1.38
#